data_AF-A0A9P7F9S5-F1
#
_entry.id   AF-A0A9P7F9S5-F1
#
_cell.length_a   1.000
_cell.length_b   1.000
_cell.length_c   1.000
_cell.angle_alpha   90.00
_cell.angle_beta   90.00
_cell.angle_gamma   90.00
#
_symmetry.space_group_name_H-M   'P 1'
#
loop_
_entity.id
_entity.type
_entity.pdbx_description
1 polymer ?
#
loop_
_entity_poly.entity_id
_entity_poly.type
_entity_poly.pdbx_seq_one_letter_code
_entity_poly.pdbx_strand_id
1 'polypeptide(L)'
;MSRIFRRSLSSFKRAPQALPIAEDTAQFAAHLNNILPSLHFPPELAQRILTHGSHKAAIHGHNGRLSFVGRRVLESYYLLFLHSVARNQNQHDYEYLSSRALNTYLLGEHVAPRWSLGRILRWTPTVSQDVLLAHKNVKKPFAKQPADVELENALTRNPGIVRSVGLYKVMGEAVQSVMGGVYHQFGGSVAHRLFHTRILPHILLPDKAEGVPVEFHHQALAICERMGGVDGNLLVQELASKRVLSELELEAVETVQPKRVA
;
A
#
# COMPACT_ATOMS: atom_id res chain seq x y z
N MET A 1 -64.96 41.30 -5.41
CA MET A 1 -63.93 41.18 -4.36
C MET A 1 -62.94 40.09 -4.74
N SER A 2 -61.90 40.44 -5.49
CA SER A 2 -60.89 39.52 -6.03
C SER A 2 -59.68 39.43 -5.09
N ARG A 3 -59.36 38.23 -4.59
CA ARG A 3 -58.15 37.98 -3.77
C ARG A 3 -57.03 37.46 -4.68
N ILE A 4 -56.04 38.34 -4.91
CA ILE A 4 -54.79 38.04 -5.61
C ILE A 4 -53.84 37.34 -4.63
N PHE A 5 -53.50 36.08 -4.90
CA PHE A 5 -52.51 35.32 -4.14
C PHE A 5 -51.10 35.71 -4.62
N ARG A 6 -50.36 36.51 -3.84
CA ARG A 6 -48.94 36.81 -4.10
C ARG A 6 -48.08 35.60 -3.72
N ARG A 7 -47.46 34.96 -4.71
CA ARG A 7 -46.33 34.03 -4.54
C ARG A 7 -45.10 34.82 -4.05
N SER A 8 -44.59 34.45 -2.88
CA SER A 8 -43.25 34.86 -2.41
C SER A 8 -42.27 33.76 -2.80
N LEU A 9 -41.39 34.05 -3.75
CA LEU A 9 -40.22 33.24 -4.09
C LEU A 9 -38.99 33.91 -3.47
N SER A 10 -38.70 33.62 -2.20
CA SER A 10 -37.38 33.90 -1.63
C SER A 10 -36.41 32.81 -2.09
N SER A 11 -35.80 33.06 -3.26
CA SER A 11 -34.64 32.32 -3.74
C SER A 11 -33.45 32.61 -2.82
N PHE A 12 -33.23 31.75 -1.82
CA PHE A 12 -31.96 31.69 -1.11
C PHE A 12 -30.92 31.05 -2.04
N LYS A 13 -30.21 31.88 -2.81
CA LYS A 13 -28.93 31.51 -3.42
C LYS A 13 -27.91 31.31 -2.29
N ARG A 14 -27.79 30.08 -1.81
CA ARG A 14 -26.65 29.66 -1.00
C ARG A 14 -25.47 29.50 -1.96
N ALA A 15 -24.45 30.34 -1.81
CA ALA A 15 -23.18 30.17 -2.51
C ALA A 15 -22.64 28.74 -2.25
N PRO A 16 -22.00 28.08 -3.22
CA PRO A 16 -21.33 26.82 -2.96
C PRO A 16 -20.19 27.10 -1.99
N GLN A 17 -20.34 26.66 -0.73
CA GLN A 17 -19.21 26.55 0.18
C GLN A 17 -18.22 25.59 -0.48
N ALA A 18 -17.00 26.06 -0.77
CA ALA A 18 -15.90 25.18 -1.13
C ALA A 18 -15.69 24.20 0.03
N LEU A 19 -16.00 22.93 -0.22
CA LEU A 19 -15.95 21.83 0.74
C LEU A 19 -14.49 21.41 1.03
N PRO A 20 -14.22 20.76 2.18
CA PRO A 20 -12.89 20.41 2.74
C PRO A 20 -12.16 19.27 2.01
N ILE A 21 -12.22 19.23 0.68
CA ILE A 21 -11.68 18.13 -0.13
C ILE A 21 -10.15 18.18 -0.19
N ALA A 22 -9.55 19.37 -0.19
CA ALA A 22 -8.10 19.54 -0.39
C ALA A 22 -7.26 19.08 0.81
N GLU A 23 -7.75 19.29 2.04
CA GLU A 23 -7.03 18.97 3.28
C GLU A 23 -6.94 17.45 3.48
N ASP A 24 -8.03 16.76 3.17
CA ASP A 24 -8.15 15.31 3.16
C ASP A 24 -7.19 14.62 2.17
N THR A 25 -7.02 15.18 0.97
CA THR A 25 -6.16 14.62 -0.08
C THR A 25 -4.67 14.71 0.29
N ALA A 26 -4.26 15.80 0.94
CA ALA A 26 -2.89 15.99 1.42
C ALA A 26 -2.53 14.99 2.54
N GLN A 27 -3.48 14.64 3.40
CA GLN A 27 -3.29 13.69 4.48
C GLN A 27 -2.87 12.30 3.96
N PHE A 28 -3.45 11.84 2.84
CA PHE A 28 -3.07 10.55 2.25
C PHE A 28 -1.63 10.51 1.75
N ALA A 29 -1.20 11.56 1.05
CA ALA A 29 0.18 11.65 0.59
C ALA A 29 1.14 11.73 1.76
N ALA A 30 0.84 12.53 2.78
CA ALA A 30 1.64 12.62 3.99
C ALA A 30 1.80 11.25 4.67
N HIS A 31 0.72 10.47 4.77
CA HIS A 31 0.75 9.12 5.33
C HIS A 31 1.64 8.16 4.53
N LEU A 32 1.47 8.09 3.20
CA LEU A 32 2.29 7.23 2.35
C LEU A 32 3.76 7.64 2.32
N ASN A 33 4.04 8.95 2.27
CA ASN A 33 5.39 9.49 2.33
C ASN A 33 6.05 9.18 3.69
N ASN A 34 5.30 9.11 4.79
CA ASN A 34 5.86 8.71 6.09
C ASN A 34 6.24 7.22 6.12
N ILE A 35 5.42 6.34 5.54
CA ILE A 35 5.71 4.90 5.47
C ILE A 35 6.89 4.62 4.53
N LEU A 36 6.95 5.34 3.41
CA LEU A 36 7.90 5.16 2.33
C LEU A 36 8.67 6.47 2.11
N PRO A 37 9.58 6.86 3.04
CA PRO A 37 10.20 8.20 3.09
C PRO A 37 11.07 8.56 1.90
N SER A 38 11.47 7.57 1.10
CA SER A 38 12.19 7.80 -0.15
C SER A 38 11.27 8.12 -1.33
N LEU A 39 9.95 8.00 -1.18
CA LEU A 39 8.98 8.20 -2.25
C LEU A 39 8.11 9.44 -1.95
N HIS A 40 7.80 10.19 -3.00
CA HIS A 40 6.89 11.33 -2.93
C HIS A 40 5.64 11.06 -3.78
N PHE A 41 4.54 10.71 -3.12
CA PHE A 41 3.29 10.41 -3.80
C PHE A 41 2.53 11.69 -4.17
N PRO A 42 2.05 11.82 -5.43
CA PRO A 42 1.06 12.83 -5.78
C PRO A 42 -0.19 12.68 -4.90
N PRO A 43 -0.76 13.78 -4.35
CA PRO A 43 -1.92 13.72 -3.46
C PRO A 43 -3.12 12.96 -4.05
N GLU A 44 -3.41 13.16 -5.33
CA GLU A 44 -4.50 12.51 -6.04
C GLU A 44 -4.28 11.00 -6.18
N LEU A 45 -3.02 10.60 -6.41
CA LEU A 45 -2.66 9.18 -6.46
C LEU A 45 -2.80 8.55 -5.08
N ALA A 46 -2.28 9.20 -4.04
CA ALA A 46 -2.37 8.72 -2.66
C ALA A 46 -3.83 8.54 -2.20
N GLN A 47 -4.70 9.50 -2.52
CA GLN A 47 -6.13 9.39 -2.26
C GLN A 47 -6.75 8.17 -2.96
N ARG A 48 -6.43 7.95 -4.25
CA ARG A 48 -6.93 6.77 -4.98
C ARG A 48 -6.40 5.47 -4.38
N ILE A 49 -5.13 5.43 -3.98
CA ILE A 49 -4.51 4.27 -3.35
C ILE A 49 -5.27 3.87 -2.07
N LEU A 50 -5.63 4.88 -1.26
CA LEU A 50 -6.21 4.73 0.08
C LEU A 50 -7.74 4.93 0.12
N THR A 51 -8.41 4.85 -1.04
CA THR A 51 -9.88 4.84 -1.12
C THR A 51 -10.36 3.51 -1.68
N HIS A 52 -11.07 2.72 -0.88
CA HIS A 52 -11.70 1.48 -1.31
C HIS A 52 -13.01 1.75 -2.06
N GLY A 53 -13.37 0.87 -3.00
CA GLY A 53 -14.56 1.00 -3.84
C GLY A 53 -15.89 1.02 -3.07
N SER A 54 -15.93 0.53 -1.82
CA SER A 54 -17.13 0.58 -0.99
C SER A 54 -17.43 1.95 -0.37
N HIS A 55 -16.47 2.89 -0.38
CA HIS A 55 -16.67 4.20 0.22
C HIS A 55 -17.38 5.17 -0.74
N LYS A 56 -18.24 6.04 -0.22
CA LYS A 56 -18.99 7.06 -1.01
C LYS A 56 -18.10 7.95 -1.89
N ALA A 57 -16.87 8.24 -1.46
CA ALA A 57 -15.92 9.07 -2.22
C ALA A 57 -15.22 8.32 -3.38
N ALA A 58 -15.47 7.01 -3.54
CA ALA A 58 -14.88 6.19 -4.60
C ALA A 58 -15.22 6.69 -6.02
N ILE A 59 -16.30 7.47 -6.17
CA ILE A 59 -16.68 8.14 -7.42
C ILE A 59 -15.58 9.08 -7.94
N HIS A 60 -14.71 9.59 -7.06
CA HIS A 60 -13.59 10.46 -7.41
C HIS A 60 -12.29 9.67 -7.67
N GLY A 61 -12.40 8.34 -7.76
CA GLY A 61 -11.30 7.41 -7.91
C GLY A 61 -11.14 6.53 -6.66
N HIS A 62 -10.85 5.26 -6.91
CA HIS A 62 -10.64 4.26 -5.88
C HIS A 62 -9.52 3.30 -6.29
N ASN A 63 -9.15 2.43 -5.38
CA ASN A 63 -7.95 1.61 -5.45
C ASN A 63 -8.05 0.41 -6.40
N GLY A 64 -9.19 0.15 -7.04
CA GLY A 64 -9.46 -1.11 -7.74
C GLY A 64 -8.51 -1.40 -8.91
N ARG A 65 -8.18 -0.38 -9.72
CA ARG A 65 -7.20 -0.54 -10.82
C ARG A 65 -5.78 -0.73 -10.29
N LEU A 66 -5.42 -0.02 -9.23
CA LEU A 66 -4.09 -0.10 -8.63
C LEU A 66 -3.89 -1.43 -7.91
N SER A 67 -4.90 -1.93 -7.20
CA SER A 67 -4.85 -3.24 -6.54
C SER A 67 -4.76 -4.37 -7.56
N PHE A 68 -5.45 -4.27 -8.69
CA PHE A 68 -5.35 -5.23 -9.80
C PHE A 68 -3.93 -5.32 -10.37
N VAL A 69 -3.28 -4.17 -10.61
CA VAL A 69 -1.89 -4.12 -11.07
C VAL A 69 -0.95 -4.64 -9.99
N GLY A 70 -1.09 -4.15 -8.76
CA GLY A 70 -0.22 -4.52 -7.66
C GLY A 70 -0.28 -6.00 -7.32
N ARG A 71 -1.45 -6.65 -7.45
CA ARG A 71 -1.56 -8.12 -7.32
C ARG A 71 -0.62 -8.85 -8.29
N ARG A 72 -0.63 -8.45 -9.57
CA ARG A 72 0.25 -9.04 -10.60
C ARG A 72 1.71 -8.76 -10.33
N VAL A 73 2.03 -7.55 -9.88
CA VAL A 73 3.40 -7.17 -9.53
C VAL A 73 3.92 -8.00 -8.36
N LEU A 74 3.12 -8.16 -7.30
CA LEU A 74 3.47 -9.00 -6.15
C LEU A 74 3.70 -10.46 -6.56
N GLU A 75 2.76 -11.01 -7.33
CA GLU A 75 2.85 -12.39 -7.82
C GLU A 75 4.09 -12.59 -8.70
N SER A 76 4.36 -11.67 -9.61
CA SER A 76 5.55 -11.72 -10.47
C SER A 76 6.84 -11.74 -9.66
N TYR A 77 6.98 -10.82 -8.68
CA TYR A 77 8.19 -10.76 -7.86
C TYR A 77 8.32 -11.91 -6.87
N TYR A 78 7.21 -12.43 -6.36
CA TYR A 78 7.25 -13.62 -5.52
C TYR A 78 7.66 -14.87 -6.31
N LEU A 79 7.12 -15.06 -7.52
CA LEU A 79 7.53 -16.17 -8.39
C LEU A 79 9.01 -16.05 -8.81
N LEU A 80 9.48 -14.85 -9.17
CA LEU A 80 10.89 -14.62 -9.47
C LEU A 80 11.78 -14.94 -8.25
N PHE A 81 11.35 -14.55 -7.06
CA PHE A 81 12.01 -14.92 -5.81
C PHE A 81 12.07 -16.45 -5.65
N LEU A 82 10.93 -17.15 -5.74
CA LEU A 82 10.86 -18.61 -5.61
C LEU A 82 11.78 -19.32 -6.62
N HIS A 83 11.73 -18.92 -7.89
CA HIS A 83 12.62 -19.45 -8.92
C HIS A 83 14.11 -19.20 -8.64
N SER A 84 14.45 -18.07 -8.00
CA SER A 84 15.84 -17.76 -7.66
C SER A 84 16.38 -18.64 -6.52
N VAL A 85 15.52 -19.02 -5.56
CA VAL A 85 15.92 -19.74 -4.34
C VAL A 85 15.75 -21.25 -4.44
N ALA A 86 14.84 -21.73 -5.29
CA ALA A 86 14.46 -23.14 -5.41
C ALA A 86 15.31 -23.96 -6.41
N ARG A 87 16.46 -23.44 -6.88
CA ARG A 87 17.26 -24.03 -7.98
C ARG A 87 17.63 -25.52 -7.83
N ASN A 88 17.63 -26.06 -6.61
CA ASN A 88 18.04 -27.44 -6.31
C ASN A 88 17.01 -28.21 -5.45
N GLN A 89 15.78 -27.71 -5.29
CA GLN A 89 14.77 -28.34 -4.45
C GLN A 89 13.67 -29.00 -5.27
N ASN A 90 12.96 -29.96 -4.64
CA ASN A 90 11.79 -30.63 -5.22
C ASN A 90 10.83 -29.62 -5.86
N GLN A 91 10.10 -30.07 -6.89
CA GLN A 91 9.14 -29.26 -7.63
C GLN A 91 8.03 -28.76 -6.68
N HIS A 92 8.22 -27.56 -6.14
CA HIS A 92 7.21 -26.87 -5.35
C HIS A 92 6.07 -26.42 -6.26
N ASP A 93 4.84 -26.52 -5.78
CA ASP A 93 3.70 -25.93 -6.46
C ASP A 93 3.71 -24.40 -6.23
N TYR A 94 4.31 -23.68 -7.18
CA TYR A 94 4.45 -22.23 -7.09
C TYR A 94 3.12 -21.47 -7.15
N GLU A 95 2.09 -22.03 -7.80
CA GLU A 95 0.76 -21.42 -7.84
C GLU A 95 0.10 -21.54 -6.46
N TYR A 96 0.20 -22.71 -5.84
CA TYR A 96 -0.24 -22.93 -4.46
C TYR A 96 0.51 -22.03 -3.46
N LEU A 97 1.83 -21.94 -3.56
CA LEU A 97 2.63 -21.07 -2.69
C LEU A 97 2.25 -19.58 -2.88
N SER A 98 2.08 -19.13 -4.13
CA SER A 98 1.69 -17.74 -4.44
C SER A 98 0.31 -17.40 -3.89
N SER A 99 -0.69 -18.23 -4.19
CA SER A 99 -2.09 -18.01 -3.75
C SER A 99 -2.22 -17.99 -2.23
N ARG A 100 -1.38 -18.76 -1.53
CA ARG A 100 -1.31 -18.82 -0.08
C ARG A 100 -0.58 -17.60 0.50
N ALA A 101 0.67 -17.37 0.13
CA ALA A 101 1.52 -16.33 0.73
C ALA A 101 1.07 -14.90 0.39
N LEU A 102 0.48 -14.70 -0.80
CA LEU A 102 -0.02 -13.40 -1.26
C LEU A 102 -1.53 -13.24 -1.08
N ASN A 103 -2.16 -14.11 -0.29
CA ASN A 103 -3.58 -14.01 0.04
C ASN A 103 -3.90 -12.63 0.63
N THR A 104 -4.96 -11.98 0.14
CA THR A 104 -5.35 -10.64 0.59
C THR A 104 -5.58 -10.56 2.10
N TYR A 105 -6.11 -11.60 2.74
CA TYR A 105 -6.27 -11.61 4.19
C TYR A 105 -4.92 -11.62 4.92
N LEU A 106 -3.93 -12.39 4.44
CA LEU A 106 -2.59 -12.38 5.03
C LEU A 106 -1.89 -11.05 4.85
N LEU A 107 -2.00 -10.43 3.66
CA LEU A 107 -1.45 -9.10 3.42
C LEU A 107 -2.10 -8.07 4.36
N GLY A 108 -3.42 -8.15 4.54
CA GLY A 108 -4.14 -7.29 5.47
C GLY A 108 -3.83 -7.54 6.94
N GLU A 109 -3.56 -8.78 7.33
CA GLU A 109 -3.25 -9.16 8.71
C GLU A 109 -1.80 -8.86 9.09
N HIS A 110 -0.85 -9.04 8.15
CA HIS A 110 0.58 -9.04 8.47
C HIS A 110 1.37 -7.87 7.88
N VAL A 111 0.94 -7.31 6.75
CA VAL A 111 1.63 -6.17 6.10
C VAL A 111 0.94 -4.85 6.46
N ALA A 112 -0.39 -4.77 6.28
CA ALA A 112 -1.13 -3.53 6.47
C ALA A 112 -0.97 -2.87 7.86
N PRO A 113 -0.89 -3.61 8.99
CA PRO A 113 -0.66 -2.99 10.30
C PRO A 113 0.70 -2.30 10.41
N ARG A 114 1.73 -2.82 9.73
CA ARG A 114 3.07 -2.21 9.69
C ARG A 114 3.06 -0.85 9.01
N TRP A 115 2.09 -0.63 8.13
CA TRP A 115 1.87 0.63 7.42
C TRP A 115 0.72 1.43 8.01
N SER A 116 0.16 1.01 9.15
CA SER A 116 -0.98 1.67 9.80
C SER A 116 -2.15 1.95 8.85
N LEU A 117 -2.39 1.09 7.85
CA LEU A 117 -3.40 1.36 6.81
C LEU A 117 -4.82 1.42 7.38
N GLY A 118 -5.11 0.64 8.43
CA GLY A 118 -6.43 0.60 9.05
C GLY A 118 -6.92 1.95 9.59
N ARG A 119 -6.01 2.89 9.87
CA ARG A 119 -6.34 4.23 10.41
C ARG A 119 -6.68 5.26 9.34
N ILE A 120 -6.10 5.11 8.15
CA ILE A 120 -6.20 6.11 7.09
C ILE A 120 -7.14 5.66 5.96
N LEU A 121 -7.30 4.35 5.77
CA LEU A 121 -8.03 3.79 4.63
C LEU A 121 -9.50 4.22 4.66
N ARG A 122 -9.98 4.77 3.54
CA ARG A 122 -11.40 5.10 3.36
C ARG A 122 -12.16 3.89 2.85
N TRP A 123 -13.05 3.35 3.66
CA TRP A 123 -13.88 2.20 3.29
C TRP A 123 -15.20 2.23 4.08
N THR A 124 -16.14 1.36 3.68
CA THR A 124 -17.40 1.14 4.40
C THR A 124 -17.57 -0.36 4.64
N PRO A 125 -17.91 -0.78 5.88
CA PRO A 125 -18.07 -2.19 6.23
C PRO A 125 -19.29 -2.82 5.57
N THR A 126 -19.20 -4.11 5.27
CA THR A 126 -20.28 -4.89 4.65
C THR A 126 -21.42 -5.20 5.64
N VAL A 127 -21.13 -5.17 6.94
CA VAL A 127 -22.14 -5.40 7.99
C VAL A 127 -22.87 -4.10 8.32
N SER A 128 -24.18 -4.21 8.56
CA SER A 128 -24.98 -3.06 8.99
C SER A 128 -24.51 -2.55 10.36
N GLN A 129 -24.74 -1.25 10.61
CA GLN A 129 -24.40 -0.64 11.89
C GLN A 129 -25.11 -1.37 13.05
N ASP A 130 -26.32 -1.89 12.82
CA ASP A 130 -27.07 -2.65 13.82
C ASP A 130 -26.39 -3.97 14.22
N VAL A 131 -25.74 -4.67 13.28
CA VAL A 131 -24.96 -5.89 13.56
C VAL A 131 -23.68 -5.54 14.34
N LEU A 132 -23.02 -4.44 13.98
CA LEU A 132 -21.86 -3.92 14.73
C LEU A 132 -22.24 -3.54 16.17
N LEU A 133 -23.47 -3.03 16.38
CA LEU A 133 -24.02 -2.71 17.68
C LEU A 133 -24.49 -3.95 18.46
N ALA A 134 -25.02 -4.98 17.80
CA ALA A 134 -25.48 -6.21 18.44
C ALA A 134 -24.34 -7.04 19.06
N HIS A 135 -23.12 -6.97 18.49
CA HIS A 135 -21.93 -7.55 19.10
C HIS A 135 -21.39 -6.73 20.29
N LYS A 136 -21.98 -5.58 20.59
CA LYS A 136 -21.73 -4.82 21.82
C LYS A 136 -22.69 -5.28 22.90
N ASN A 137 -22.21 -6.03 23.88
CA ASN A 137 -22.85 -6.08 25.21
C ASN A 137 -22.68 -4.74 25.93
N VAL A 138 -23.09 -3.62 25.30
CA VAL A 138 -22.97 -2.27 25.86
C VAL A 138 -24.31 -1.56 25.70
N LYS A 139 -25.01 -1.36 26.82
CA LYS A 139 -26.17 -0.47 26.90
C LYS A 139 -25.72 0.95 26.50
N LYS A 140 -26.41 1.55 25.53
CA LYS A 140 -26.34 3.00 25.22
C LYS A 140 -26.48 3.78 26.54
N PRO A 141 -25.69 4.84 26.76
CA PRO A 141 -25.77 6.05 25.93
C PRO A 141 -24.40 6.64 25.59
N PHE A 142 -24.34 7.49 24.56
CA PHE A 142 -23.55 8.72 24.46
C PHE A 142 -23.27 9.05 22.98
N ALA A 143 -23.60 10.31 22.64
CA ALA A 143 -23.19 11.15 21.51
C ALA A 143 -22.81 10.54 20.15
N LYS A 144 -23.30 11.18 19.08
CA LYS A 144 -22.86 11.01 17.68
C LYS A 144 -21.33 11.17 17.55
N GLN A 145 -20.57 10.11 17.76
CA GLN A 145 -19.19 10.04 17.32
C GLN A 145 -19.15 9.62 15.84
N PRO A 146 -18.14 10.07 15.07
CA PRO A 146 -17.97 9.60 13.70
C PRO A 146 -17.78 8.08 13.70
N ALA A 147 -18.47 7.38 12.80
CA ALA A 147 -18.53 5.92 12.73
C ALA A 147 -17.15 5.24 12.68
N ASP A 148 -16.14 5.96 12.17
CA ASP A 148 -14.77 5.47 12.01
C ASP A 148 -14.06 5.23 13.36
N VAL A 149 -14.25 6.12 14.34
CA VAL A 149 -13.65 5.99 15.69
C VAL A 149 -14.32 4.86 16.48
N GLU A 150 -15.61 4.65 16.26
CA GLU A 150 -16.39 3.59 16.90
C GLU A 150 -15.99 2.20 16.37
N LEU A 151 -15.72 2.11 15.06
CA LEU A 151 -15.24 0.90 14.41
C LEU A 151 -13.81 0.55 14.86
N GLU A 152 -12.89 1.52 14.90
CA GLU A 152 -11.50 1.31 15.35
C GLU A 152 -11.44 0.75 16.79
N ASN A 153 -12.26 1.28 17.70
CA ASN A 153 -12.37 0.79 19.07
C ASN A 153 -12.96 -0.63 19.16
N ALA A 154 -13.94 -0.97 18.31
CA ALA A 154 -14.56 -2.30 18.28
C ALA A 154 -13.58 -3.37 17.75
N LEU A 155 -12.81 -3.02 16.72
CA LEU A 155 -11.79 -3.90 16.12
C LEU A 155 -10.67 -4.24 17.11
N THR A 156 -10.29 -3.28 17.95
CA THR A 156 -9.25 -3.47 18.97
C THR A 156 -9.67 -4.43 20.08
N ARG A 157 -10.96 -4.50 20.40
CA ARG A 157 -11.49 -5.31 21.51
C ARG A 157 -11.84 -6.75 21.14
N ASN A 158 -12.06 -7.03 19.85
CA ASN A 158 -12.47 -8.38 19.43
C ASN A 158 -11.91 -8.71 18.03
N PRO A 159 -10.72 -9.36 17.94
CA PRO A 159 -10.03 -9.59 16.68
C PRO A 159 -10.81 -10.49 15.70
N GLY A 160 -11.74 -11.33 16.19
CA GLY A 160 -12.63 -12.14 15.34
C GLY A 160 -13.59 -11.29 14.50
N ILE A 161 -13.96 -10.09 14.97
CA ILE A 161 -14.82 -9.14 14.25
C ILE A 161 -14.09 -8.59 13.02
N VAL A 162 -12.77 -8.43 13.08
CA VAL A 162 -11.96 -7.86 11.98
C VAL A 162 -12.11 -8.67 10.69
N ARG A 163 -12.18 -10.00 10.80
CA ARG A 163 -12.42 -10.90 9.66
C ARG A 163 -13.87 -10.84 9.19
N SER A 164 -14.84 -10.81 10.11
CA SER A 164 -16.27 -10.79 9.74
C SER A 164 -16.71 -9.47 9.09
N VAL A 165 -16.11 -8.34 9.48
CA VAL A 165 -16.39 -7.03 8.87
C VAL A 165 -15.67 -6.82 7.53
N GLY A 166 -14.79 -7.74 7.14
CA GLY A 166 -14.02 -7.68 5.90
C GLY A 166 -12.81 -6.75 5.93
N LEU A 167 -12.42 -6.23 7.10
CA LEU A 167 -11.35 -5.23 7.19
C LEU A 167 -10.00 -5.76 6.71
N TYR A 168 -9.59 -6.99 7.11
CA TYR A 168 -8.33 -7.55 6.61
C TYR A 168 -8.33 -7.73 5.09
N LYS A 169 -9.48 -8.06 4.49
CA LYS A 169 -9.58 -8.13 3.03
C LYS A 169 -9.35 -6.76 2.40
N VAL A 170 -10.05 -5.73 2.89
CA VAL A 170 -9.95 -4.36 2.38
C VAL A 170 -8.55 -3.77 2.60
N MET A 171 -7.92 -4.04 3.74
CA MET A 171 -6.53 -3.65 4.01
C MET A 171 -5.53 -4.39 3.12
N GLY A 172 -5.74 -5.68 2.84
CA GLY A 172 -4.93 -6.43 1.90
C GLY A 172 -5.02 -5.89 0.47
N GLU A 173 -6.21 -5.51 0.03
CA GLU A 173 -6.40 -4.82 -1.25
C GLU A 173 -5.71 -3.45 -1.26
N ALA A 174 -5.68 -2.74 -0.13
CA ALA A 174 -4.92 -1.50 0.00
C ALA A 174 -3.39 -1.75 -0.09
N VAL A 175 -2.87 -2.84 0.48
CA VAL A 175 -1.45 -3.24 0.29
C VAL A 175 -1.15 -3.50 -1.18
N GLN A 176 -2.01 -4.24 -1.88
CA GLN A 176 -1.91 -4.44 -3.33
C GLN A 176 -1.95 -3.09 -4.07
N SER A 177 -2.84 -2.19 -3.68
CA SER A 177 -2.96 -0.86 -4.28
C SER A 177 -1.70 0.00 -4.09
N VAL A 178 -1.08 -0.02 -2.91
CA VAL A 178 0.20 0.66 -2.66
C VAL A 178 1.27 0.11 -3.61
N MET A 179 1.39 -1.22 -3.73
CA MET A 179 2.34 -1.84 -4.67
C MET A 179 2.06 -1.41 -6.13
N GLY A 180 0.81 -1.43 -6.56
CA GLY A 180 0.43 -1.01 -7.91
C GLY A 180 0.65 0.48 -8.16
N GLY A 181 0.41 1.33 -7.16
CA GLY A 181 0.70 2.76 -7.20
C GLY A 181 2.20 3.05 -7.29
N VAL A 182 3.01 2.30 -6.54
CA VAL A 182 4.47 2.41 -6.60
C VAL A 182 4.99 1.97 -7.96
N TYR A 183 4.53 0.83 -8.46
CA TYR A 183 4.89 0.35 -9.79
C TYR A 183 4.51 1.37 -10.88
N HIS A 184 3.30 1.93 -10.80
CA HIS A 184 2.80 2.92 -11.76
C HIS A 184 3.60 4.23 -11.72
N GLN A 185 3.92 4.75 -10.54
CA GLN A 185 4.51 6.08 -10.38
C GLN A 185 6.04 6.08 -10.41
N PHE A 186 6.68 5.04 -9.85
CA PHE A 186 8.13 4.98 -9.63
C PHE A 186 8.80 3.80 -10.37
N GLY A 187 8.03 2.96 -11.06
CA GLY A 187 8.54 1.92 -11.93
C GLY A 187 8.82 0.57 -11.25
N GLY A 188 9.19 -0.42 -12.07
CA GLY A 188 9.35 -1.80 -11.65
C GLY A 188 10.48 -2.03 -10.64
N SER A 189 11.63 -1.40 -10.83
CA SER A 189 12.80 -1.56 -9.95
C SER A 189 12.52 -1.11 -8.50
N VAL A 190 11.83 0.03 -8.33
CA VAL A 190 11.41 0.53 -7.02
C VAL A 190 10.39 -0.40 -6.38
N ALA A 191 9.40 -0.87 -7.15
CA ALA A 191 8.41 -1.85 -6.68
C ALA A 191 9.03 -3.20 -6.28
N HIS A 192 10.06 -3.64 -7.02
CA HIS A 192 10.79 -4.88 -6.71
C HIS A 192 11.55 -4.77 -5.38
N ARG A 193 12.22 -3.64 -5.16
CA ARG A 193 12.87 -3.35 -3.88
C ARG A 193 11.85 -3.28 -2.75
N LEU A 194 10.74 -2.57 -2.96
CA LEU A 194 9.64 -2.49 -1.99
C LEU A 194 9.13 -3.87 -1.59
N PHE A 195 8.95 -4.77 -2.56
CA PHE A 195 8.52 -6.15 -2.29
C PHE A 195 9.49 -6.86 -1.35
N HIS A 196 10.77 -6.88 -1.69
CA HIS A 196 11.78 -7.60 -0.91
C HIS A 196 12.05 -7.00 0.46
N THR A 197 11.94 -5.69 0.63
CA THR A 197 12.29 -5.04 1.90
C THR A 197 11.08 -4.75 2.79
N ARG A 198 9.89 -4.51 2.24
CA ARG A 198 8.72 -4.07 3.04
C ARG A 198 7.54 -5.04 3.06
N ILE A 199 7.55 -6.08 2.23
CA ILE A 199 6.42 -7.04 2.14
C ILE A 199 6.90 -8.44 2.47
N LEU A 200 7.88 -8.96 1.72
CA LEU A 200 8.37 -10.33 1.86
C LEU A 200 8.75 -10.69 3.32
N PRO A 201 9.45 -9.84 4.10
CA PRO A 201 9.79 -10.15 5.49
C PRO A 201 8.56 -10.35 6.40
N HIS A 202 7.42 -9.74 6.06
CA HIS A 202 6.20 -9.80 6.87
C HIS A 202 5.27 -10.97 6.49
N ILE A 203 5.55 -11.66 5.38
CA ILE A 203 4.80 -12.85 4.95
C ILE A 203 5.61 -14.15 5.12
N LEU A 204 6.78 -14.10 5.76
CA LEU A 204 7.57 -15.30 6.06
C LEU A 204 6.85 -16.24 7.04
N LEU A 205 6.32 -15.70 8.13
CA LEU A 205 5.48 -16.40 9.13
C LEU A 205 6.02 -17.80 9.53
N PRO A 206 7.15 -17.89 10.28
CA PRO A 206 7.84 -19.15 10.58
C PRO A 206 6.99 -20.23 11.24
N ASP A 207 5.99 -19.84 12.04
CA ASP A 207 5.13 -20.77 12.77
C ASP A 207 3.78 -21.01 12.06
N LYS A 208 3.63 -20.53 10.81
CA LYS A 208 2.38 -20.59 10.07
C LYS A 208 2.59 -21.23 8.71
N ALA A 209 1.81 -22.27 8.43
CA ALA A 209 1.80 -22.93 7.13
C ALA A 209 1.34 -21.98 6.01
N GLU A 210 0.72 -20.85 6.33
CA GLU A 210 0.23 -19.84 5.39
C GLU A 210 1.31 -18.85 4.91
N GLY A 211 2.53 -18.85 5.48
CA GLY A 211 3.65 -18.00 5.04
C GLY A 211 4.62 -18.66 4.06
N VAL A 212 5.64 -17.91 3.64
CA VAL A 212 6.72 -18.46 2.79
C VAL A 212 7.32 -19.72 3.43
N PRO A 213 7.61 -20.81 2.68
CA PRO A 213 8.28 -21.98 3.23
C PRO A 213 9.58 -21.64 3.99
N VAL A 214 9.79 -22.27 5.14
CA VAL A 214 10.85 -21.93 6.11
C VAL A 214 12.24 -22.06 5.50
N GLU A 215 12.43 -22.99 4.58
CA GLU A 215 13.65 -23.22 3.82
C GLU A 215 14.09 -22.00 2.98
N PHE A 216 13.17 -21.09 2.67
CA PHE A 216 13.44 -19.87 1.89
C PHE A 216 13.66 -18.64 2.77
N HIS A 217 13.43 -18.71 4.08
CA HIS A 217 13.47 -17.54 4.98
C HIS A 217 14.84 -16.90 5.03
N HIS A 218 15.89 -17.71 5.19
CA HIS A 218 17.26 -17.21 5.22
C HIS A 218 17.61 -16.43 3.94
N GLN A 219 17.20 -16.95 2.78
CA GLN A 219 17.47 -16.30 1.50
C GLN A 219 16.63 -15.03 1.31
N ALA A 220 15.36 -15.04 1.74
CA ALA A 220 14.50 -13.87 1.72
C ALA A 220 15.09 -12.71 2.54
N LEU A 221 15.54 -13.00 3.77
CA LEU A 221 16.17 -12.01 4.65
C LEU A 221 17.52 -11.54 4.10
N ALA A 222 18.34 -12.45 3.55
CA ALA A 222 19.60 -12.07 2.90
C ALA A 222 19.38 -11.13 1.69
N ILE A 223 18.33 -11.35 0.89
CA ILE A 223 17.96 -10.43 -0.20
C ILE A 223 17.50 -9.09 0.36
N CYS A 224 16.67 -9.09 1.41
CA CYS A 224 16.22 -7.87 2.09
C CYS A 224 17.42 -7.01 2.52
N GLU A 225 18.40 -7.59 3.22
CA GLU A 225 19.61 -6.90 3.68
C GLU A 225 20.43 -6.36 2.51
N ARG A 226 20.66 -7.17 1.46
CA ARG A 226 21.37 -6.68 0.24
C ARG A 226 20.64 -5.54 -0.46
N MET A 227 19.33 -5.45 -0.31
CA MET A 227 18.50 -4.37 -0.84
C MET A 227 18.37 -3.17 0.11
N GLY A 228 19.19 -3.10 1.17
CA GLY A 228 19.23 -1.99 2.11
C GLY A 228 18.37 -2.18 3.37
N GLY A 229 17.81 -3.38 3.57
CA GLY A 229 17.00 -3.72 4.75
C GLY A 229 15.60 -3.09 4.74
N VAL A 230 14.86 -3.35 5.81
CA VAL A 230 13.45 -2.94 5.99
C VAL A 230 13.24 -1.42 6.03
N ASP A 231 14.30 -0.64 6.26
CA ASP A 231 14.26 0.83 6.26
C ASP A 231 15.10 1.44 5.11
N GLY A 232 15.62 0.59 4.22
CA GLY A 232 16.45 1.01 3.10
C GLY A 232 15.76 1.99 2.16
N ASN A 233 16.57 2.85 1.52
CA ASN A 233 16.10 3.78 0.49
C ASN A 233 15.58 3.00 -0.73
N LEU A 234 14.37 3.32 -1.18
CA LEU A 234 13.72 2.62 -2.29
C LEU A 234 14.17 3.10 -3.68
N LEU A 235 14.71 4.32 -3.77
CA LEU A 235 15.06 4.97 -5.03
C LEU A 235 16.46 4.63 -5.55
N VAL A 236 17.26 3.84 -4.83
CA VAL A 236 18.71 3.63 -5.04
C VAL A 236 19.15 4.00 -6.46
N GLN A 237 19.65 5.24 -6.59
CA GLN A 237 20.49 5.63 -7.71
C GLN A 237 21.74 4.77 -7.56
N GLU A 238 21.89 3.84 -8.50
CA GLU A 238 23.05 2.97 -8.56
C GLU A 238 24.34 3.81 -8.40
N LEU A 239 25.25 3.25 -7.61
CA LEU A 239 26.67 3.60 -7.60
C LEU A 239 27.33 3.52 -9.00
N ALA A 240 26.57 3.27 -10.07
CA ALA A 240 26.95 3.40 -11.47
C ALA A 240 27.52 4.80 -11.79
N SER A 241 27.01 5.88 -11.18
CA SER A 241 27.62 7.21 -11.39
C SER A 241 29.05 7.30 -10.86
N LYS A 242 29.42 6.53 -9.83
CA LYS A 242 30.81 6.51 -9.32
C LYS A 242 31.74 5.64 -10.17
N ARG A 243 31.23 4.57 -10.77
CA ARG A 243 32.03 3.68 -11.65
C ARG A 243 32.32 4.33 -13.01
N VAL A 244 31.32 4.98 -13.60
CA VAL A 244 31.46 5.72 -14.87
C VAL A 244 32.43 6.90 -14.73
N LEU A 245 32.40 7.62 -13.61
CA LEU A 245 33.38 8.68 -13.34
C LEU A 245 34.79 8.13 -13.13
N SER A 246 34.96 6.99 -12.44
CA SER A 246 36.29 6.39 -12.27
C SER A 246 36.91 5.82 -13.55
N GLU A 247 36.09 5.31 -14.48
CA GLU A 247 36.58 4.81 -15.78
C GLU A 247 36.97 5.97 -16.72
N LEU A 248 36.20 7.08 -16.72
CA LEU A 248 36.52 8.28 -17.49
C LEU A 248 37.77 9.03 -16.97
N GLU A 249 38.03 8.99 -15.66
CA GLU A 249 39.25 9.58 -15.08
C GLU A 249 40.52 8.76 -15.36
N LEU A 250 40.39 7.45 -15.61
CA LEU A 250 41.53 6.58 -15.94
C LEU A 250 41.93 6.67 -17.42
N GLU A 251 40.98 6.82 -18.36
CA GLU A 251 41.29 6.99 -19.78
C GLU A 251 41.92 8.35 -20.12
N ALA A 252 41.64 9.40 -19.35
CA ALA A 252 42.16 10.74 -19.58
C ALA A 252 43.67 10.89 -19.26
N VAL A 253 44.29 9.93 -18.58
CA VAL A 253 45.69 10.02 -18.13
C VAL A 253 46.66 9.33 -19.09
N GLU A 254 46.19 8.48 -20.02
CA GLU A 254 47.08 7.64 -20.84
C GLU A 254 47.47 8.27 -22.21
N THR A 255 47.00 9.48 -22.52
CA THR A 255 47.38 10.19 -23.74
C THR A 255 48.16 11.46 -23.44
N VAL A 256 49.50 11.34 -23.44
CA VAL A 256 50.47 12.31 -23.99
C VAL A 256 51.84 11.98 -23.40
N GLN A 257 52.76 11.52 -24.25
CA GLN A 257 54.17 11.99 -24.32
C GLN A 257 54.81 11.58 -25.65
N PRO A 258 55.85 12.30 -26.10
CA PRO A 258 56.04 12.68 -27.50
C PRO A 258 57.13 11.89 -28.23
N LYS A 259 57.00 11.74 -29.54
CA LYS A 259 58.11 11.29 -30.40
C LYS A 259 58.79 12.49 -31.04
N ARG A 260 59.96 12.85 -30.46
CA ARG A 260 61.00 13.64 -31.14
C ARG A 260 61.42 12.90 -32.41
N VAL A 261 61.55 13.62 -33.51
CA VAL A 261 62.36 13.18 -34.66
C VAL A 261 63.29 14.33 -35.03
N ALA A 262 64.53 13.94 -35.31
CA ALA A 262 65.75 14.71 -35.55
C ALA A 262 65.66 15.71 -36.70
#